data_AF-A0A1R3RB77-F1
#
_entry.id   AF-A0A1R3RB77-F1
#
_cell.length_a   1.000
_cell.length_b   1.000
_cell.length_c   1.000
_cell.angle_alpha   90.00
_cell.angle_beta   90.00
_cell.angle_gamma   90.00
#
_symmetry.space_group_name_H-M   'P 1'
#
loop_
_entity.id
_entity.type
_entity.pdbx_description
1 polymer ?
#
loop_
_entity_poly.entity_id
_entity_poly.type
_entity_poly.pdbx_seq_one_letter_code
_entity_poly.pdbx_strand_id
1 'polypeptide(L)'
;EAMCASLALHLGLQVSTPEDLGLSSPEHKYLFRKSRVRDVRLRTLWSSVFMDRYSFEFFELSSTDKSRILLDARDKLYSFRRQLHPQVQLDRNSITPSIIYLHMSYHMSHILIHRPYLKGAVQSDTYKLCVWSMSSAAASIVRLLREYRKVAVLDQVSPFIVHSVLTAAVTHLCNATSTHQPLRSQSIAWFRVCFDALRAMQRRWIKAKRGIRLLQELARRWQVMVALPLQHGF
;
A
#
# COMPACT_ATOMS: atom_id res chain seq x y z
N GLU A 1 -12.65 5.44 -22.90
CA GLU A 1 -12.72 4.29 -21.96
C GLU A 1 -11.71 3.25 -22.47
N ALA A 2 -10.68 2.74 -21.81
CA ALA A 2 -10.28 2.63 -20.42
C ALA A 2 -8.75 2.84 -20.31
N MET A 3 -8.31 3.88 -19.60
CA MET A 3 -6.87 4.26 -19.49
C MET A 3 -6.13 3.61 -18.31
N CYS A 4 -6.82 2.88 -17.42
CA CYS A 4 -6.19 2.18 -16.29
C CYS A 4 -5.50 0.85 -16.68
N ALA A 5 -5.82 0.28 -17.86
CA ALA A 5 -5.33 -1.04 -18.26
C ALA A 5 -3.86 -1.05 -18.70
N SER A 6 -3.34 0.07 -19.22
CA SER A 6 -1.99 0.18 -19.81
C SER A 6 -0.86 0.38 -18.78
N LEU A 7 -1.17 0.83 -17.57
CA LEU A 7 -0.18 1.32 -16.60
C LEU A 7 0.62 0.26 -15.83
N ALA A 8 0.24 -1.02 -15.91
CA ALA A 8 0.86 -2.09 -15.13
C ALA A 8 2.03 -2.80 -15.84
N LEU A 9 2.13 -2.68 -17.17
CA LEU A 9 3.13 -3.40 -17.97
C LEU A 9 4.48 -2.65 -18.08
N HIS A 10 4.57 -1.38 -17.68
CA HIS A 10 5.68 -0.51 -18.06
C HIS A 10 6.67 -0.11 -16.94
N LEU A 11 6.62 -0.73 -15.75
CA LEU A 11 7.45 -0.34 -14.59
C LEU A 11 8.47 -1.41 -14.16
N GLY A 12 9.06 -2.14 -15.12
CA GLY A 12 10.10 -3.14 -14.88
C GLY A 12 11.25 -2.66 -13.98
N LEU A 13 11.24 -3.09 -12.72
CA LEU A 13 12.31 -2.84 -11.76
C LEU A 13 12.85 -4.18 -11.24
N GLN A 14 14.12 -4.45 -11.55
CA GLN A 14 14.91 -5.60 -11.07
C GLN A 14 15.22 -5.49 -9.57
N VAL A 15 15.34 -6.65 -8.94
CA VAL A 15 15.67 -6.88 -7.53
C VAL A 15 17.18 -7.03 -7.39
N SER A 16 17.78 -6.41 -6.37
CA SER A 16 19.12 -6.75 -5.89
C SER A 16 19.05 -7.17 -4.42
N THR A 17 19.70 -8.30 -4.12
CA THR A 17 19.81 -8.96 -2.81
C THR A 17 20.85 -8.27 -1.92
N PRO A 18 20.71 -8.29 -0.58
CA PRO A 18 21.80 -7.95 0.33
C PRO A 18 22.22 -9.16 1.17
N GLU A 19 23.47 -9.60 0.98
CA GLU A 19 24.27 -10.30 1.97
C GLU A 19 24.97 -9.29 2.90
N ASP A 20 25.29 -9.78 4.09
CA ASP A 20 26.19 -9.25 5.13
C ASP A 20 25.78 -8.03 5.97
N LEU A 21 25.52 -8.33 7.25
CA LEU A 21 26.16 -7.67 8.41
C LEU A 21 25.79 -8.47 9.67
N GLY A 22 26.73 -9.27 10.15
CA GLY A 22 26.64 -9.99 11.42
C GLY A 22 26.92 -9.08 12.60
N LEU A 23 26.17 -9.25 13.70
CA LEU A 23 26.52 -8.80 15.05
C LEU A 23 25.73 -9.63 16.09
N SER A 24 26.45 -10.21 17.04
CA SER A 24 26.03 -11.26 17.97
C SER A 24 25.85 -10.75 19.41
N SER A 25 24.63 -10.82 19.94
CA SER A 25 24.34 -10.79 21.39
C SER A 25 23.09 -11.65 21.71
N PRO A 26 23.03 -12.42 22.82
CA PRO A 26 21.97 -13.40 23.08
C PRO A 26 20.57 -12.80 23.31
N GLU A 27 20.46 -11.64 23.96
CA GLU A 27 19.18 -10.94 24.12
C GLU A 27 18.71 -10.32 22.79
N HIS A 28 19.67 -9.81 22.02
CA HIS A 28 19.44 -9.38 20.65
C HIS A 28 18.94 -10.54 19.80
N LYS A 29 19.44 -11.77 19.95
CA LYS A 29 18.97 -12.96 19.22
C LYS A 29 17.51 -13.29 19.50
N TYR A 30 17.00 -13.08 20.73
CA TYR A 30 15.61 -13.39 21.07
C TYR A 30 14.63 -12.36 20.46
N LEU A 31 14.95 -11.07 20.58
CA LEU A 31 14.22 -9.98 19.93
C LEU A 31 14.34 -10.05 18.39
N PHE A 32 15.52 -10.39 17.86
CA PHE A 32 15.73 -10.66 16.43
C PHE A 32 14.95 -11.87 15.98
N ARG A 33 14.85 -12.94 16.76
CA ARG A 33 14.09 -14.15 16.38
C ARG A 33 12.59 -13.85 16.35
N LYS A 34 12.05 -13.09 17.31
CA LYS A 34 10.65 -12.65 17.32
C LYS A 34 10.36 -11.61 16.22
N SER A 35 11.33 -10.75 15.89
CA SER A 35 11.28 -9.84 14.74
C SER A 35 11.35 -10.60 13.42
N ARG A 36 12.22 -11.61 13.31
CA ARG A 36 12.40 -12.49 12.14
C ARG A 36 11.19 -13.37 11.91
N VAL A 37 10.49 -13.85 12.94
CA VAL A 37 9.20 -14.58 12.77
C VAL A 37 8.10 -13.66 12.24
N ARG A 38 8.04 -12.40 12.70
CA ARG A 38 7.12 -11.38 12.17
C ARG A 38 7.47 -10.96 10.75
N ASP A 39 8.76 -10.78 10.46
CA ASP A 39 9.29 -10.48 9.12
C ASP A 39 9.13 -11.66 8.17
N VAL A 40 9.24 -12.90 8.64
CA VAL A 40 8.96 -14.11 7.85
C VAL A 40 7.47 -14.19 7.55
N ARG A 41 6.56 -14.03 8.52
CA ARG A 41 5.11 -14.03 8.24
C ARG A 41 4.70 -12.89 7.31
N LEU A 42 5.31 -11.71 7.46
CA LEU A 42 5.15 -10.62 6.50
C LEU A 42 5.73 -11.04 5.15
N ARG A 43 6.94 -11.57 5.03
CA ARG A 43 7.49 -12.06 3.76
C ARG A 43 6.68 -13.19 3.14
N THR A 44 6.05 -14.08 3.91
CA THR A 44 5.18 -15.14 3.39
C THR A 44 3.83 -14.59 2.98
N LEU A 45 3.28 -13.61 3.70
CA LEU A 45 2.08 -12.87 3.30
C LEU A 45 2.35 -12.02 2.06
N TRP A 46 3.52 -11.39 2.01
CA TRP A 46 3.97 -10.63 0.86
C TRP A 46 4.26 -11.58 -0.29
N SER A 47 4.93 -12.71 -0.10
CA SER A 47 5.09 -13.74 -1.12
C SER A 47 3.73 -14.28 -1.58
N SER A 48 2.79 -14.61 -0.69
CA SER A 48 1.46 -15.07 -1.10
C SER A 48 0.58 -13.98 -1.75
N VAL A 49 0.87 -12.70 -1.53
CA VAL A 49 0.17 -11.54 -2.14
C VAL A 49 0.95 -10.94 -3.33
N PHE A 50 2.25 -11.21 -3.47
CA PHE A 50 3.18 -10.67 -4.48
C PHE A 50 3.77 -11.73 -5.42
N MET A 51 3.60 -13.04 -5.20
CA MET A 51 4.07 -14.13 -6.09
C MET A 51 3.25 -14.23 -7.37
N ASP A 52 2.94 -13.09 -7.95
CA ASP A 52 3.18 -12.87 -9.36
C ASP A 52 2.76 -11.44 -9.68
N ARG A 53 3.44 -10.83 -10.64
CA ARG A 53 2.69 -10.02 -11.59
C ARG A 53 1.67 -11.01 -12.14
N TYR A 54 0.44 -11.07 -11.60
CA TYR A 54 -0.67 -11.94 -12.00
C TYR A 54 -0.26 -12.97 -13.04
N SER A 55 -0.17 -14.27 -12.67
CA SER A 55 0.17 -15.33 -13.63
C SER A 55 -0.40 -14.95 -14.99
N PHE A 56 0.36 -15.07 -16.08
CA PHE A 56 -0.07 -14.56 -17.39
C PHE A 56 -1.54 -14.90 -17.72
N GLU A 57 -2.01 -16.03 -17.17
CA GLU A 57 -3.34 -16.61 -17.21
C GLU A 57 -4.43 -15.97 -16.32
N PHE A 58 -4.15 -15.06 -15.37
CA PHE A 58 -5.19 -14.46 -14.50
C PHE A 58 -6.31 -13.81 -15.33
N PHE A 59 -5.96 -13.18 -16.46
CA PHE A 59 -6.95 -12.57 -17.34
C PHE A 59 -7.76 -13.62 -18.11
N GLU A 60 -7.19 -14.81 -18.33
CA GLU A 60 -7.80 -15.97 -19.01
C GLU A 60 -8.76 -16.75 -18.09
N LEU A 61 -8.64 -16.58 -16.76
CA LEU A 61 -9.53 -17.23 -15.80
C LEU A 61 -11.00 -16.82 -15.96
N SER A 62 -11.90 -17.76 -15.64
CA SER A 62 -13.33 -17.52 -15.54
C SER A 62 -13.66 -16.47 -14.46
N SER A 63 -14.80 -15.80 -14.57
CA SER A 63 -15.26 -14.85 -13.53
C SER A 63 -15.46 -15.54 -12.16
N THR A 64 -15.86 -16.81 -12.18
CA THR A 64 -16.04 -17.63 -10.99
C THR A 64 -14.71 -17.91 -10.29
N ASP A 65 -13.67 -18.30 -11.03
CA ASP A 65 -12.34 -18.55 -10.47
C ASP A 65 -11.70 -17.28 -9.93
N LYS A 66 -11.80 -16.18 -10.68
CA LYS A 66 -11.41 -14.84 -10.22
C LYS A 66 -12.07 -14.53 -8.87
N SER A 67 -13.38 -14.72 -8.76
CA SER A 67 -14.12 -14.45 -7.52
C SER A 67 -13.67 -15.35 -6.37
N ARG A 68 -13.47 -16.65 -6.63
CA ARG A 68 -12.98 -17.62 -5.64
C ARG A 68 -11.60 -17.25 -5.10
N ILE A 69 -10.67 -16.86 -5.97
CA ILE A 69 -9.33 -16.42 -5.59
C ILE A 69 -9.39 -15.16 -4.71
N LEU A 70 -10.25 -14.19 -5.08
CA LEU A 70 -10.42 -12.98 -4.27
C LEU A 70 -10.96 -13.29 -2.87
N LEU A 71 -11.97 -14.16 -2.76
CA LEU A 71 -12.57 -14.54 -1.49
C LEU A 71 -11.56 -15.26 -0.59
N ASP A 72 -10.84 -16.24 -1.13
CA ASP A 72 -9.78 -16.96 -0.39
C ASP A 72 -8.68 -16.00 0.11
N ALA A 73 -8.22 -15.07 -0.73
CA ALA A 73 -7.23 -14.07 -0.33
C ALA A 73 -7.76 -13.14 0.78
N ARG A 74 -9.03 -12.72 0.70
CA ARG A 74 -9.68 -11.89 1.73
C ARG A 74 -9.82 -12.65 3.05
N ASP A 75 -10.21 -13.91 3.01
CA ASP A 75 -10.37 -14.75 4.20
C ASP A 75 -9.04 -15.01 4.90
N LYS A 76 -7.96 -15.24 4.13
CA LYS A 76 -6.61 -15.35 4.66
C LYS A 76 -6.15 -14.06 5.35
N LEU A 77 -6.38 -12.90 4.73
CA LEU A 77 -6.07 -11.60 5.35
C LEU A 77 -6.91 -11.36 6.61
N TYR A 78 -8.21 -11.63 6.56
CA TYR A 78 -9.09 -11.46 7.71
C TYR A 78 -8.69 -12.37 8.87
N SER A 79 -8.41 -13.64 8.59
CA SER A 79 -7.94 -14.63 9.57
C SER A 79 -6.61 -14.22 10.19
N PHE A 80 -5.66 -13.76 9.38
CA PHE A 80 -4.39 -13.21 9.86
C PHE A 80 -4.60 -12.10 10.89
N ARG A 81 -5.50 -11.13 10.59
CA ARG A 81 -5.80 -10.03 11.51
C ARG A 81 -6.45 -10.51 12.80
N ARG A 82 -7.38 -11.47 12.74
CA ARG A 82 -8.04 -12.03 13.94
C ARG A 82 -7.09 -12.80 14.84
N GLN A 83 -6.07 -13.43 14.27
CA GLN A 83 -5.06 -14.21 14.99
C GLN A 83 -3.90 -13.35 15.51
N LEU A 84 -3.94 -12.02 15.33
CA LEU A 84 -2.94 -11.12 15.88
C LEU A 84 -3.00 -11.10 17.41
N HIS A 85 -1.86 -11.37 18.03
CA HIS A 85 -1.70 -11.33 19.48
C HIS A 85 -2.14 -9.97 20.06
N PRO A 86 -2.80 -9.91 21.22
CA PRO A 86 -3.30 -8.65 21.81
C PRO A 86 -2.25 -7.52 21.87
N GLN A 87 -0.99 -7.87 22.19
CA GLN A 87 0.13 -6.92 22.25
C GLN A 87 0.49 -6.22 20.93
N VAL A 88 0.01 -6.70 19.78
CA VAL A 88 0.26 -6.07 18.47
C VAL A 88 -1.02 -5.49 17.85
N GLN A 89 -2.12 -5.49 18.61
CA GLN A 89 -3.32 -4.76 18.25
C GLN A 89 -3.07 -3.26 18.45
N LEU A 90 -3.81 -2.42 17.70
CA LEU A 90 -3.71 -0.96 17.86
C LEU A 90 -4.45 -0.57 19.14
N ASP A 91 -3.73 -0.61 20.26
CA ASP A 91 -4.19 -0.01 21.51
C ASP A 91 -3.50 1.35 21.72
N ARG A 92 -4.24 2.32 22.27
CA ARG A 92 -3.78 3.71 22.45
C ARG A 92 -2.55 3.80 23.33
N ASN A 93 -2.36 2.85 24.24
CA ASN A 93 -1.30 2.89 25.25
C ASN A 93 0.01 2.20 24.80
N SER A 94 0.04 1.56 23.62
CA SER A 94 1.20 0.76 23.18
C SER A 94 1.56 0.92 21.70
N ILE A 95 1.20 2.07 21.10
CA ILE A 95 1.49 2.34 19.68
C ILE A 95 3.01 2.48 19.47
N THR A 96 3.59 1.48 18.80
CA THR A 96 4.99 1.51 18.36
C THR A 96 5.09 1.58 16.84
N PRO A 97 6.19 2.12 16.29
CA PRO A 97 6.51 2.08 14.86
C PRO A 97 6.26 0.71 14.22
N SER A 98 6.75 -0.37 14.83
CA SER A 98 6.63 -1.73 14.28
C SER A 98 5.17 -2.22 14.21
N ILE A 99 4.33 -1.86 15.18
CA ILE A 99 2.89 -2.18 15.15
C ILE A 99 2.22 -1.41 14.02
N ILE A 100 2.51 -0.12 13.88
CA ILE A 100 1.99 0.67 12.76
C ILE A 100 2.39 0.04 11.42
N TYR A 101 3.63 -0.43 11.29
CA TYR A 101 4.11 -1.04 10.03
C TYR A 101 3.36 -2.32 9.70
N LEU A 102 3.07 -3.15 10.70
CA LEU A 102 2.27 -4.35 10.55
C LEU A 102 0.87 -4.02 10.01
N HIS A 103 0.20 -3.03 10.61
CA HIS A 103 -1.14 -2.61 10.18
C HIS A 103 -1.13 -1.91 8.80
N MET A 104 -0.10 -1.11 8.49
CA MET A 104 0.06 -0.52 7.16
C MET A 104 0.30 -1.59 6.10
N SER A 105 1.07 -2.64 6.43
CA SER A 105 1.31 -3.78 5.54
C SER A 105 0.02 -4.55 5.28
N TYR A 106 -0.79 -4.79 6.32
CA TYR A 106 -2.11 -5.42 6.19
C TYR A 106 -3.02 -4.65 5.23
N HIS A 107 -3.15 -3.33 5.40
CA HIS A 107 -3.99 -2.52 4.53
C HIS A 107 -3.43 -2.44 3.10
N MET A 108 -2.11 -2.40 2.95
CA MET A 108 -1.51 -2.42 1.63
C MET A 108 -1.78 -3.76 0.92
N SER A 109 -1.68 -4.90 1.62
CA SER A 109 -2.07 -6.21 1.07
C SER A 109 -3.54 -6.22 0.61
N HIS A 110 -4.44 -5.61 1.38
CA HIS A 110 -5.84 -5.41 0.95
C HIS A 110 -5.93 -4.64 -0.37
N ILE A 111 -5.16 -3.57 -0.55
CA ILE A 111 -5.18 -2.82 -1.83
C ILE A 111 -4.69 -3.70 -2.99
N LEU A 112 -3.63 -4.47 -2.76
CA LEU A 112 -2.97 -5.27 -3.80
C LEU A 112 -3.85 -6.42 -4.30
N ILE A 113 -4.53 -7.14 -3.41
CA ILE A 113 -5.38 -8.28 -3.81
C ILE A 113 -6.59 -7.83 -4.65
N HIS A 114 -7.05 -6.58 -4.53
CA HIS A 114 -8.21 -6.07 -5.27
C HIS A 114 -7.82 -5.39 -6.61
N ARG A 115 -6.53 -5.05 -6.80
CA ARG A 115 -6.04 -4.32 -7.97
C ARG A 115 -6.31 -4.96 -9.35
N PRO A 116 -6.23 -6.29 -9.55
CA PRO A 116 -6.36 -6.88 -10.89
C PRO A 116 -7.82 -6.92 -11.35
N TYR A 117 -8.75 -6.93 -10.41
CA TYR A 117 -10.19 -6.89 -10.65
C TYR A 117 -10.66 -5.52 -11.18
N LEU A 118 -9.79 -4.50 -11.12
CA LEU A 118 -10.05 -3.17 -11.71
C LEU A 118 -9.95 -3.15 -13.25
N LYS A 119 -9.36 -4.19 -13.87
CA LYS A 119 -9.28 -4.30 -15.34
C LYS A 119 -10.55 -4.90 -15.97
N GLY A 120 -11.49 -5.38 -15.16
CA GLY A 120 -12.77 -5.90 -15.64
C GLY A 120 -13.74 -4.80 -16.10
N ALA A 121 -14.96 -5.19 -16.46
CA ALA A 121 -16.00 -4.26 -16.87
C ALA A 121 -16.23 -3.18 -15.81
N VAL A 122 -15.97 -1.93 -16.20
CA VAL A 122 -16.26 -0.74 -15.40
C VAL A 122 -17.74 -0.81 -15.05
N GLN A 123 -18.08 -0.63 -13.76
CA GLN A 123 -19.45 -0.66 -13.19
C GLN A 123 -20.01 -2.03 -12.75
N SER A 124 -19.30 -3.15 -12.92
CA SER A 124 -19.71 -4.40 -12.26
C SER A 124 -19.70 -4.26 -10.73
N ASP A 125 -20.52 -5.05 -10.03
CA ASP A 125 -20.56 -5.02 -8.56
C ASP A 125 -19.22 -5.43 -7.94
N THR A 126 -18.51 -6.36 -8.58
CA THR A 126 -17.13 -6.72 -8.23
C THR A 126 -16.18 -5.53 -8.34
N TYR A 127 -16.27 -4.74 -9.42
CA TYR A 127 -15.48 -3.52 -9.58
C TYR A 127 -15.77 -2.52 -8.46
N LYS A 128 -17.06 -2.23 -8.19
CA LYS A 128 -17.46 -1.29 -7.13
C LYS A 128 -16.96 -1.73 -5.76
N LEU A 129 -17.10 -3.01 -5.42
CA LEU A 129 -16.60 -3.61 -4.19
C LEU A 129 -15.08 -3.46 -4.07
N CYS A 130 -14.34 -3.73 -5.15
CA CYS A 130 -12.88 -3.61 -5.17
C CYS A 130 -12.43 -2.16 -4.96
N VAL A 131 -13.04 -1.20 -5.67
CA VAL A 131 -12.74 0.23 -5.52
C VAL A 131 -13.03 0.69 -4.08
N TRP A 132 -14.16 0.29 -3.51
CA TRP A 132 -14.51 0.64 -2.13
C TRP A 132 -13.51 0.04 -1.11
N SER A 133 -13.19 -1.25 -1.23
CA SER A 133 -12.21 -1.93 -0.37
C SER A 133 -10.84 -1.27 -0.44
N MET A 134 -10.34 -0.97 -1.64
CA MET A 134 -9.06 -0.28 -1.85
C MET A 134 -9.07 1.13 -1.27
N SER A 135 -10.15 1.87 -1.45
CA SER A 135 -10.32 3.23 -0.93
C SER A 135 -10.31 3.27 0.60
N SER A 136 -11.03 2.33 1.24
CA SER A 136 -11.08 2.19 2.69
C SER A 136 -9.71 1.78 3.27
N ALA A 137 -9.00 0.87 2.61
CA ALA A 137 -7.67 0.47 3.02
C ALA A 137 -6.65 1.62 2.87
N ALA A 138 -6.69 2.38 1.78
CA ALA A 138 -5.85 3.56 1.58
C ALA A 138 -6.10 4.63 2.65
N ALA A 139 -7.36 4.90 2.99
CA ALA A 139 -7.73 5.80 4.08
C ALA A 139 -7.15 5.36 5.43
N SER A 140 -7.17 4.06 5.69
CA SER A 140 -6.61 3.48 6.92
C SER A 140 -5.08 3.66 6.99
N ILE A 141 -4.38 3.53 5.85
CA ILE A 141 -2.95 3.85 5.75
C ILE A 141 -2.68 5.32 6.09
N VAL A 142 -3.52 6.26 5.62
CA VAL A 142 -3.40 7.69 5.96
C VAL A 142 -3.59 7.94 7.46
N ARG A 143 -4.56 7.28 8.09
CA ARG A 143 -4.78 7.36 9.55
C ARG A 143 -3.58 6.83 10.32
N LEU A 144 -3.06 5.66 9.95
CA LEU A 144 -1.87 5.06 10.54
C LEU A 144 -0.63 5.94 10.37
N LEU A 145 -0.48 6.59 9.22
CA LEU A 145 0.60 7.53 8.94
C LEU A 145 0.50 8.78 9.83
N ARG A 146 -0.71 9.22 10.20
CA ARG A 146 -0.90 10.31 11.17
C ARG A 146 -0.51 9.87 12.58
N GLU A 147 -0.87 8.66 12.99
CA GLU A 147 -0.42 8.11 14.28
C GLU A 147 1.10 7.93 14.31
N TYR A 148 1.71 7.50 13.21
CA TYR A 148 3.16 7.35 13.12
C TYR A 148 3.90 8.65 13.41
N ARG A 149 3.41 9.77 12.84
CA ARG A 149 4.02 11.09 13.05
C ARG A 149 3.99 11.56 14.51
N LYS A 150 3.13 10.98 15.36
CA LYS A 150 3.07 11.31 16.80
C LYS A 150 4.15 10.57 17.60
N VAL A 151 4.58 9.40 17.14
CA VAL A 151 5.46 8.50 17.88
C VAL A 151 6.88 8.43 17.31
N ALA A 152 7.08 8.83 16.04
CA ALA A 152 8.38 8.75 15.38
C ALA A 152 8.53 9.76 14.23
N VAL A 153 9.78 10.09 13.93
CA VAL A 153 10.14 10.97 12.81
C VAL A 153 10.13 10.18 11.50
N LEU A 154 9.55 10.76 10.45
CA LEU A 154 9.42 10.13 9.13
C LEU A 154 10.76 9.83 8.43
N ASP A 155 11.88 10.40 8.88
CA ASP A 155 13.20 10.13 8.29
C ASP A 155 13.78 8.76 8.69
N GLN A 156 13.34 8.18 9.82
CA GLN A 156 13.76 6.85 10.29
C GLN A 156 12.81 5.72 9.83
N VAL A 157 11.98 6.02 8.85
CA VAL A 157 10.95 5.11 8.36
C VAL A 157 11.57 3.92 7.63
N SER A 158 11.01 2.73 7.84
CA SER A 158 11.34 1.53 7.06
C SER A 158 10.93 1.69 5.59
N PRO A 159 11.70 1.16 4.61
CA PRO A 159 11.37 1.25 3.18
C PRO A 159 10.02 0.60 2.81
N PHE A 160 9.49 -0.28 3.66
CA PHE A 160 8.17 -0.88 3.48
C PHE A 160 7.04 0.16 3.59
N ILE A 161 7.14 1.13 4.51
CA ILE A 161 6.12 2.20 4.58
C ILE A 161 6.11 3.04 3.31
N VAL A 162 7.28 3.33 2.74
CA VAL A 162 7.36 4.09 1.48
C VAL A 162 6.50 3.41 0.41
N HIS A 163 6.51 2.08 0.36
CA HIS A 163 5.65 1.35 -0.56
C HIS A 163 4.16 1.46 -0.19
N SER A 164 3.80 1.25 1.08
CA SER A 164 2.40 1.37 1.53
C SER A 164 1.83 2.76 1.27
N VAL A 165 2.61 3.82 1.54
CA VAL A 165 2.21 5.21 1.33
C VAL A 165 2.09 5.52 -0.17
N LEU A 166 3.01 5.05 -1.01
CA LEU A 166 2.91 5.22 -2.45
C LEU A 166 1.67 4.52 -3.02
N THR A 167 1.38 3.30 -2.59
CA THR A 167 0.19 2.53 -3.01
C THR A 167 -1.11 3.23 -2.58
N ALA A 168 -1.16 3.78 -1.37
CA ALA A 168 -2.29 4.59 -0.91
C ALA A 168 -2.42 5.90 -1.71
N ALA A 169 -1.31 6.58 -1.99
CA ALA A 169 -1.29 7.81 -2.78
C ALA A 169 -1.85 7.59 -4.19
N VAL A 170 -1.42 6.54 -4.89
CA VAL A 170 -1.96 6.18 -6.21
C VAL A 170 -3.46 5.91 -6.15
N THR A 171 -3.93 5.21 -5.10
CA THR A 171 -5.35 4.93 -4.90
C THR A 171 -6.16 6.22 -4.71
N HIS A 172 -5.70 7.13 -3.86
CA HIS A 172 -6.35 8.42 -3.66
C HIS A 172 -6.30 9.33 -4.89
N LEU A 173 -5.19 9.31 -5.64
CA LEU A 173 -5.07 10.06 -6.89
C LEU A 173 -6.03 9.51 -7.97
N CYS A 174 -6.21 8.19 -8.02
CA CYS A 174 -7.23 7.57 -8.87
C CYS A 174 -8.63 8.05 -8.48
N ASN A 175 -8.97 8.00 -7.18
CA ASN A 175 -10.27 8.48 -6.70
C ASN A 175 -10.50 9.98 -6.93
N ALA A 176 -9.44 10.79 -7.01
CA ALA A 176 -9.54 12.21 -7.34
C ALA A 176 -10.00 12.46 -8.79
N THR A 177 -9.97 11.46 -9.66
CA THR A 177 -10.53 11.52 -11.02
C THR A 177 -12.05 11.37 -11.04
N SER A 178 -12.68 10.99 -9.92
CA SER A 178 -14.12 10.83 -9.83
C SER A 178 -14.87 12.13 -10.10
N THR A 179 -16.05 12.00 -10.73
CA THR A 179 -17.02 13.09 -10.91
C THR A 179 -17.79 13.41 -9.63
N HIS A 180 -17.79 12.51 -8.65
CA HIS A 180 -18.48 12.71 -7.38
C HIS A 180 -17.69 13.63 -6.45
N GLN A 181 -18.12 14.88 -6.34
CA GLN A 181 -17.36 15.96 -5.71
C GLN A 181 -16.93 15.68 -4.25
N PRO A 182 -17.77 15.13 -3.35
CA PRO A 182 -17.33 14.79 -1.99
C PRO A 182 -16.20 13.76 -1.95
N LEU A 183 -16.28 12.73 -2.81
CA LEU A 183 -15.25 11.69 -2.91
C LEU A 183 -13.95 12.27 -3.44
N ARG A 184 -14.04 13.11 -4.48
CA ARG A 184 -12.90 13.78 -5.09
C ARG A 184 -12.16 14.66 -4.08
N SER A 185 -12.86 15.57 -3.41
CA SER A 185 -12.27 16.48 -2.43
C SER A 185 -11.61 15.73 -1.26
N GLN A 186 -12.28 14.71 -0.72
CA GLN A 186 -11.73 13.89 0.36
C GLN A 186 -10.47 13.14 -0.09
N SER A 187 -10.48 12.60 -1.31
CA SER A 187 -9.35 11.86 -1.87
C SER A 187 -8.15 12.76 -2.13
N ILE A 188 -8.37 14.00 -2.60
CA ILE A 188 -7.30 15.01 -2.73
C ILE A 188 -6.67 15.32 -1.37
N ALA A 189 -7.48 15.52 -0.33
CA ALA A 189 -6.97 15.80 1.01
C ALA A 189 -6.11 14.63 1.54
N TRP A 190 -6.55 13.39 1.36
CA TRP A 190 -5.79 12.20 1.74
C TRP A 190 -4.52 12.00 0.90
N PHE A 191 -4.60 12.24 -0.41
CA PHE A 191 -3.45 12.20 -1.31
C PHE A 191 -2.34 13.15 -0.85
N ARG A 192 -2.67 14.40 -0.48
CA ARG A 192 -1.70 15.38 0.01
C ARG A 192 -0.96 14.90 1.26
N VAL A 193 -1.66 14.26 2.21
CA VAL A 193 -1.03 13.67 3.41
C VAL A 193 0.01 12.61 3.04
N CYS A 194 -0.27 11.77 2.04
CA CYS A 194 0.68 10.78 1.53
C CYS A 194 1.85 11.43 0.80
N PHE A 195 1.57 12.42 -0.05
CA PHE A 195 2.58 13.15 -0.82
C PHE A 195 3.59 13.85 0.10
N ASP A 196 3.10 14.52 1.14
CA ASP A 196 3.95 15.19 2.13
C ASP A 196 4.79 14.19 2.93
N ALA A 197 4.24 13.02 3.26
CA ALA A 197 5.04 11.96 3.88
C ALA A 197 6.14 11.45 2.96
N LEU A 198 5.84 11.20 1.68
CA LEU A 198 6.86 10.79 0.70
C LEU A 198 7.95 11.86 0.58
N ARG A 199 7.58 13.14 0.62
CA ARG A 199 8.52 14.26 0.61
C ARG A 199 9.43 14.28 1.83
N ALA A 200 8.90 14.00 3.02
CA ALA A 200 9.71 13.87 4.22
C ALA A 200 10.68 12.67 4.14
N MET A 201 10.26 11.56 3.53
CA MET A 201 11.05 10.33 3.39
C MET A 201 12.08 10.37 2.25
N GLN A 202 12.01 11.35 1.33
CA GLN A 202 12.76 11.32 0.07
C GLN A 202 14.28 11.47 0.22
N ARG A 203 14.75 12.07 1.32
CA ARG A 203 16.19 12.25 1.59
C ARG A 203 16.85 10.91 1.86
N ARG A 204 16.18 10.06 2.66
CA ARG A 204 16.66 8.72 3.00
C ARG A 204 16.39 7.70 1.89
N TRP A 205 15.20 7.75 1.28
CA TRP A 205 14.73 6.68 0.39
C TRP A 205 14.57 7.15 -1.06
N ILE A 206 15.45 6.68 -1.93
CA ILE A 206 15.37 6.92 -3.39
C ILE A 206 14.00 6.48 -3.95
N LYS A 207 13.41 5.41 -3.40
CA LYS A 207 12.06 4.94 -3.77
C LYS A 207 10.99 6.00 -3.53
N ALA A 208 11.10 6.80 -2.45
CA ALA A 208 10.17 7.90 -2.20
C ALA A 208 10.35 9.02 -3.22
N LYS A 209 11.59 9.38 -3.55
CA LYS A 209 11.90 10.37 -4.62
C LYS A 209 11.36 9.92 -5.99
N ARG A 210 11.52 8.64 -6.35
CA ARG A 210 10.94 8.04 -7.56
C ARG A 210 9.41 8.04 -7.52
N GLY A 211 8.84 7.71 -6.36
CA GLY A 211 7.39 7.74 -6.12
C GLY A 211 6.78 9.12 -6.32
N ILE A 212 7.42 10.18 -5.84
CA ILE A 212 6.96 11.57 -6.04
C ILE A 212 6.85 11.91 -7.53
N ARG A 213 7.91 11.63 -8.30
CA ARG A 213 7.89 11.87 -9.76
C ARG A 213 6.80 11.09 -10.47
N LEU A 214 6.60 9.82 -10.08
CA LEU A 214 5.52 9.00 -10.60
C LEU A 214 4.15 9.61 -10.29
N LEU A 215 3.91 10.08 -9.06
CA LEU A 215 2.64 10.71 -8.70
C LEU A 215 2.40 12.02 -9.45
N GLN A 216 3.45 12.82 -9.69
CA GLN A 216 3.34 14.03 -10.52
C GLN A 216 2.99 13.71 -11.97
N GLU A 217 3.64 12.71 -12.56
CA GLU A 217 3.35 12.22 -13.90
C GLU A 217 1.90 11.71 -14.02
N LEU A 218 1.46 10.92 -13.04
CA LEU A 218 0.08 10.42 -12.99
C LEU A 218 -0.92 11.55 -12.83
N ALA A 219 -0.66 12.54 -11.99
CA ALA A 219 -1.56 13.67 -11.80
C ALA A 219 -1.75 14.47 -13.10
N ARG A 220 -0.67 14.62 -13.88
CA ARG A 220 -0.73 15.25 -15.21
C ARG A 220 -1.51 14.41 -16.20
N ARG A 221 -1.16 13.12 -16.33
CA ARG A 221 -1.84 12.18 -17.24
C ARG A 221 -3.34 12.07 -16.96
N TRP A 222 -3.73 12.11 -15.69
CA TRP A 222 -5.12 11.98 -15.26
C TRP A 222 -5.83 13.33 -15.11
N GLN A 223 -5.22 14.44 -15.50
CA GLN A 223 -5.82 15.78 -15.46
C GLN A 223 -6.33 16.18 -14.06
N VAL A 224 -5.61 15.79 -13.01
CA VAL A 224 -5.93 16.07 -11.60
C VAL A 224 -4.79 16.84 -10.92
N MET A 225 -4.18 17.78 -11.63
CA MET A 225 -3.07 18.61 -11.13
C MET A 225 -3.43 19.38 -9.86
N VAL A 226 -4.70 19.75 -9.67
CA VAL A 226 -5.24 20.36 -8.44
C VAL A 226 -4.97 19.52 -7.18
N ALA A 227 -4.75 18.21 -7.33
CA ALA A 227 -4.41 17.33 -6.23
C ALA A 227 -3.00 17.59 -5.67
N LEU A 228 -2.06 18.04 -6.51
CA LEU A 228 -0.70 18.33 -6.09
C LEU A 228 -0.65 19.51 -5.11
N PRO A 229 0.24 19.48 -4.11
CA PRO A 229 0.47 20.65 -3.26
C PRO A 229 0.98 21.84 -4.10
N LEU A 230 0.50 23.06 -3.77
CA LEU A 230 0.71 24.31 -4.51
C LEU A 230 2.17 24.59 -4.94
N GLN A 231 3.16 24.11 -4.18
CA GLN A 231 4.59 24.25 -4.51
C GLN A 231 5.05 23.48 -5.77
N HIS A 232 4.16 22.70 -6.41
CA HIS A 232 4.46 21.88 -7.59
C HIS A 232 3.34 21.96 -8.64
N GLY A 233 2.45 22.93 -8.49
CA GLY A 233 1.26 23.10 -9.32
C GLY A 233 1.35 24.31 -10.23
N PHE A 234 2.47 24.48 -10.94
CA PHE A 234 2.60 25.30 -12.15
C PHE A 234 3.70 24.68 -13.02
#